data_AF-U2LFN2-F1
#
_entry.id   AF-U2LFN2-F1
#
_cell.length_a   1.000
_cell.length_b   1.000
_cell.length_c   1.000
_cell.angle_alpha   90.00
_cell.angle_beta   90.00
_cell.angle_gamma   90.00
#
_symmetry.space_group_name_H-M   'P 1'
#
loop_
_entity.id
_entity.type
_entity.pdbx_description
1 polymer ?
#
loop_
_entity_poly.entity_id
_entity_poly.type
_entity_poly.pdbx_seq_one_letter_code
_entity_poly.pdbx_strand_id
1 'polypeptide(L)'
;MKKKLLAACISLILFTVFAGCNNNPSADKTDDIVVPQFIPDDIGEKKLSDMSPSDKAEIQSLYGCYWPGGEKIQCAEIGDNTLVVYSIAMSSSYENVRWGKVSDMWVCCSYLKTDSDFEPKNRKVIFKFIKDGGNFVLRQYVVPMGAEAGPFKKGKNVEKIEEGVEDWYVYDNGHPKMKKPITR
;
A
#
# COMPACT_ATOMS: atom_id res chain seq x y z
N MET A 1 5.84 22.91 23.86
CA MET A 1 6.94 22.11 23.29
C MET A 1 6.39 21.25 22.16
N LYS A 2 6.84 21.45 20.92
CA LYS A 2 6.42 20.63 19.77
C LYS A 2 7.03 19.23 19.93
N LYS A 3 6.20 18.20 20.11
CA LYS A 3 6.64 16.80 20.08
C LYS A 3 7.19 16.52 18.68
N LYS A 4 8.51 16.44 18.55
CA LYS A 4 9.16 15.93 17.34
C LYS A 4 8.97 14.41 17.35
N LEU A 5 7.88 13.94 16.73
CA LEU A 5 7.80 12.54 16.31
C LEU A 5 8.90 12.35 15.26
N LEU A 6 9.97 11.66 15.63
CA LEU A 6 10.93 11.15 14.65
C LEU A 6 10.14 10.22 13.72
N ALA A 7 9.84 10.69 12.51
CA ALA A 7 9.43 9.82 11.42
C ALA A 7 10.63 8.93 11.09
N ALA A 8 10.72 7.77 11.75
CA ALA A 8 11.64 6.74 11.35
C ALA A 8 11.22 6.30 9.94
N CYS A 9 12.06 6.53 8.93
CA CYS A 9 11.85 6.00 7.58
C CYS A 9 11.98 4.48 7.63
N ILE A 10 10.87 3.80 7.93
CA ILE A 10 10.78 2.35 7.90
C ILE A 10 10.86 1.93 6.43
N SER A 11 11.93 1.24 6.07
CA SER A 11 12.09 0.62 4.74
C SER A 11 11.24 -0.64 4.58
N LEU A 12 10.45 -1.01 5.59
CA LEU A 12 9.60 -2.19 5.59
C LEU A 12 8.21 -1.87 5.04
N ILE A 13 7.69 -2.68 4.12
CA ILE A 13 6.29 -2.54 3.67
C ILE A 13 5.36 -3.01 4.80
N LEU A 14 4.40 -2.17 5.13
CA LEU A 14 3.44 -2.41 6.20
C LEU A 14 2.16 -3.05 5.65
N PHE A 15 1.49 -3.83 6.48
CA PHE A 15 0.23 -4.50 6.16
C PHE A 15 -0.73 -4.39 7.33
N THR A 16 -2.02 -4.33 7.03
CA THR A 16 -3.08 -4.26 8.04
C THR A 16 -3.42 -5.67 8.54
N VAL A 17 -3.26 -5.91 9.84
CA VAL A 17 -3.72 -7.16 10.48
C VAL A 17 -4.95 -6.83 11.31
N PHE A 18 -6.15 -7.00 10.76
CA PHE A 18 -7.34 -7.14 11.61
C PHE A 18 -7.37 -8.57 12.11
N ALA A 19 -6.59 -8.85 13.15
CA ALA A 19 -6.92 -9.96 14.02
C ALA A 19 -8.26 -9.60 14.67
N GLY A 20 -9.31 -10.37 14.38
CA GLY A 20 -10.57 -10.28 15.10
C GLY A 20 -10.35 -10.61 16.56
N CYS A 21 -9.86 -9.65 17.35
CA CYS A 21 -10.06 -9.63 18.78
C CYS A 21 -11.37 -8.89 19.00
N ASN A 22 -12.40 -9.64 19.36
CA ASN A 22 -13.71 -9.14 19.72
C ASN A 22 -13.63 -8.46 21.11
N ASN A 23 -12.84 -7.40 21.21
CA ASN A 23 -12.81 -6.55 22.39
C ASN A 23 -13.45 -5.24 21.96
N ASN A 24 -14.73 -5.06 22.32
CA ASN A 24 -15.37 -3.76 22.34
C ASN A 24 -14.40 -2.74 22.96
N PRO A 25 -13.88 -1.76 22.22
CA PRO A 25 -13.44 -0.55 22.87
C PRO A 25 -14.72 0.20 23.18
N SER A 26 -15.09 0.21 24.46
CA SER A 26 -16.02 1.20 24.99
C SER A 26 -15.71 2.54 24.35
N ALA A 27 -16.74 3.13 23.74
CA ALA A 27 -16.68 4.47 23.20
C ALA A 27 -16.31 5.43 24.33
N ASP A 28 -15.03 5.76 24.45
CA ASP A 28 -14.60 6.86 25.27
C ASP A 28 -13.42 7.57 24.60
N LYS A 29 -13.74 8.81 24.17
CA LYS A 29 -12.87 9.90 23.75
C LYS A 29 -11.60 9.50 23.02
N THR A 30 -11.69 9.37 21.70
CA THR A 30 -10.53 9.59 20.84
C THR A 30 -10.14 11.06 20.96
N ASP A 31 -9.12 11.33 21.79
CA ASP A 31 -8.21 12.44 21.55
C ASP A 31 -7.87 12.44 20.06
N ASP A 32 -8.06 13.57 19.39
CA ASP A 32 -7.70 13.75 17.98
C ASP A 32 -6.23 13.35 17.81
N ILE A 33 -6.01 12.12 17.35
CA ILE A 33 -4.70 11.67 16.89
C ILE A 33 -4.42 12.57 15.69
N VAL A 34 -3.61 13.60 15.90
CA VAL A 34 -3.06 14.44 14.83
C VAL A 34 -2.15 13.53 14.01
N VAL A 35 -2.74 12.84 13.05
CA VAL A 35 -2.06 12.08 12.02
C VAL A 35 -1.23 13.08 11.21
N PRO A 36 0.10 12.92 11.10
CA PRO A 36 0.90 13.70 10.17
C PRO A 36 0.27 13.59 8.78
N GLN A 37 -0.04 14.72 8.16
CA GLN A 37 -0.77 14.76 6.89
C GLN A 37 0.10 14.19 5.76
N PHE A 38 -0.06 12.89 5.47
CA PHE A 38 0.70 12.16 4.43
C PHE A 38 0.28 12.59 3.01
N ILE A 39 -1.01 12.89 2.84
CA ILE A 39 -1.66 13.45 1.64
C ILE A 39 -2.62 14.57 2.06
N PRO A 40 -2.86 15.59 1.22
CA PRO A 40 -3.92 16.58 1.44
C PRO A 40 -5.30 15.97 1.75
N ASP A 41 -6.11 16.65 2.56
CA ASP A 41 -7.41 16.15 3.04
C ASP A 41 -8.53 16.24 1.99
N ASP A 42 -8.34 17.06 0.96
CA ASP A 42 -9.33 17.41 -0.07
C ASP A 42 -9.09 16.70 -1.41
N ILE A 43 -8.26 15.65 -1.43
CA ILE A 43 -8.04 14.86 -2.65
C ILE A 43 -9.33 14.15 -3.06
N GLY A 44 -9.83 14.49 -4.25
CA GLY A 44 -10.88 13.73 -4.91
C GLY A 44 -10.35 12.39 -5.43
N GLU A 45 -10.72 11.30 -4.78
CA GLU A 45 -10.40 9.92 -5.18
C GLU A 45 -11.45 9.37 -6.16
N LYS A 46 -11.02 8.84 -7.31
CA LYS A 46 -11.90 8.27 -8.35
C LYS A 46 -11.48 6.86 -8.75
N LYS A 47 -12.41 6.05 -9.25
CA LYS A 47 -12.05 4.79 -9.91
C LYS A 47 -11.33 5.09 -11.22
N LEU A 48 -10.46 4.18 -11.66
CA LEU A 48 -9.76 4.32 -12.93
C LEU A 48 -10.73 4.54 -14.11
N SER A 49 -11.90 3.88 -14.09
CA SER A 49 -12.95 4.02 -15.12
C SER A 49 -13.40 5.46 -15.34
N ASP A 50 -13.43 6.25 -14.28
CA ASP A 50 -14.02 7.59 -14.24
C ASP A 50 -12.99 8.69 -14.56
N MET A 51 -11.77 8.28 -14.93
CA MET A 51 -10.67 9.19 -15.23
C MET A 51 -10.53 9.47 -16.73
N SER A 52 -9.85 10.59 -17.03
CA SER A 52 -9.52 10.96 -18.41
C SER A 52 -8.57 9.92 -19.06
N PRO A 53 -8.57 9.78 -20.39
CA PRO A 53 -7.63 8.87 -21.06
C PRO A 53 -6.14 9.14 -20.76
N SER A 54 -5.76 10.41 -20.61
CA SER A 54 -4.38 10.78 -20.25
C SER A 54 -4.02 10.37 -18.83
N ASP A 55 -4.93 10.58 -17.88
CA ASP A 55 -4.72 10.16 -16.49
C ASP A 55 -4.63 8.63 -16.39
N LYS A 56 -5.48 7.91 -17.13
CA LYS A 56 -5.43 6.45 -17.22
C LYS A 56 -4.07 5.97 -17.71
N ALA A 57 -3.53 6.57 -18.77
CA ALA A 57 -2.23 6.20 -19.31
C ALA A 57 -1.09 6.47 -18.31
N GLU A 58 -1.14 7.61 -17.60
CA GLU A 58 -0.15 7.95 -16.58
C GLU A 58 -0.23 6.97 -15.40
N ILE A 59 -1.42 6.65 -14.91
CA ILE A 59 -1.62 5.67 -13.84
C ILE A 59 -1.16 4.28 -14.24
N GLN A 60 -1.50 3.82 -15.45
CA GLN A 60 -1.05 2.52 -15.95
C GLN A 60 0.48 2.43 -16.04
N SER A 61 1.16 3.56 -16.29
CA SER A 61 2.63 3.60 -16.24
C SER A 61 3.20 3.37 -14.83
N LEU A 62 2.40 3.58 -13.78
CA LEU A 62 2.75 3.31 -12.38
C LEU A 62 2.51 1.84 -11.98
N TYR A 63 1.90 1.00 -12.83
CA TYR A 63 1.67 -0.40 -12.49
C TYR A 63 2.98 -1.21 -12.43
N GLY A 64 2.99 -2.23 -11.58
CA GLY A 64 4.13 -3.13 -11.37
C GLY A 64 4.53 -3.25 -9.89
N CYS A 65 5.69 -3.88 -9.67
CA CYS A 65 6.21 -4.15 -8.33
C CYS A 65 7.19 -3.08 -7.84
N TYR A 66 6.99 -2.64 -6.61
CA TYR A 66 7.80 -1.68 -5.90
C TYR A 66 8.48 -2.35 -4.71
N TRP A 67 9.80 -2.23 -4.68
CA TRP A 67 10.65 -2.95 -3.75
C TRP A 67 11.36 -1.99 -2.80
N PRO A 68 11.51 -2.37 -1.52
CA PRO A 68 12.45 -1.69 -0.65
C PRO A 68 13.89 -1.93 -1.11
N GLY A 69 14.79 -1.06 -0.63
CA GLY A 69 16.23 -1.30 -0.71
C GLY A 69 16.63 -2.50 0.17
N GLY A 70 17.72 -3.16 -0.19
CA GLY A 70 18.23 -4.32 0.54
C GLY A 70 17.59 -5.64 0.10
N GLU A 71 17.46 -6.57 1.06
CA GLU A 71 16.98 -7.92 0.82
C GLU A 71 15.52 -7.94 0.33
N LYS A 72 15.23 -8.82 -0.63
CA LYS A 72 13.95 -8.89 -1.32
C LYS A 72 12.97 -9.81 -0.59
N ILE A 73 12.62 -9.40 0.63
CA ILE A 73 11.70 -10.14 1.52
C ILE A 73 10.23 -9.68 1.42
N GLN A 74 9.98 -8.62 0.65
CA GLN A 74 8.64 -8.03 0.46
C GLN A 74 8.62 -7.08 -0.74
N CYS A 75 7.44 -6.91 -1.34
CA CYS A 75 7.17 -5.87 -2.33
C CYS A 75 5.69 -5.47 -2.35
N ALA A 76 5.41 -4.33 -2.96
CA ALA A 76 4.04 -3.91 -3.26
C ALA A 76 3.82 -3.96 -4.77
N GLU A 77 2.83 -4.74 -5.21
CA GLU A 77 2.39 -4.80 -6.60
C GLU A 77 1.12 -3.98 -6.77
N ILE A 78 1.11 -3.12 -7.78
CA ILE A 78 -0.06 -2.33 -8.16
C ILE A 78 -0.45 -2.73 -9.58
N GLY A 79 -1.71 -3.10 -9.77
CA GLY A 79 -2.28 -3.50 -11.05
C GLY A 79 -3.63 -2.85 -11.30
N ASP A 80 -4.36 -3.43 -12.26
CA ASP A 80 -5.71 -2.96 -12.59
C ASP A 80 -6.71 -3.35 -11.50
N ASN A 81 -7.16 -2.34 -10.75
CA ASN A 81 -8.05 -2.46 -9.59
C ASN A 81 -7.54 -3.42 -8.48
N THR A 82 -6.25 -3.76 -8.48
CA THR A 82 -5.64 -4.65 -7.49
C THR A 82 -4.40 -4.00 -6.87
N LEU A 83 -4.23 -4.22 -5.57
CA LEU A 83 -3.01 -3.89 -4.86
C LEU A 83 -2.65 -5.08 -3.98
N VAL A 84 -1.42 -5.57 -4.11
CA VAL A 84 -0.93 -6.71 -3.34
C VAL A 84 0.33 -6.31 -2.60
N VAL A 85 0.41 -6.66 -1.32
CA VAL A 85 1.64 -6.57 -0.53
C VAL A 85 2.13 -7.99 -0.30
N TYR A 86 3.26 -8.35 -0.89
CA TYR A 86 3.93 -9.63 -0.66
C TYR A 86 4.91 -9.52 0.51
N SER A 87 5.01 -10.57 1.32
CA SER A 87 6.02 -10.69 2.38
C SER A 87 6.35 -12.16 2.66
N ILE A 88 7.57 -12.43 3.13
CA ILE A 88 7.96 -13.73 3.70
C ILE A 88 7.09 -14.13 4.91
N ALA A 89 6.57 -13.15 5.65
CA ALA A 89 5.80 -13.40 6.86
C ALA A 89 4.31 -13.59 6.55
N MET A 90 3.72 -12.63 5.84
CA MET A 90 2.29 -12.58 5.50
C MET A 90 2.03 -11.64 4.32
N SER A 91 1.35 -12.14 3.29
CA SER A 91 0.97 -11.34 2.13
C SER A 91 -0.51 -10.94 2.19
N SER A 92 -0.85 -9.75 1.71
CA SER A 92 -2.20 -9.17 1.78
C SER A 92 -2.65 -8.65 0.42
N SER A 93 -3.93 -8.82 0.11
CA SER A 93 -4.58 -8.24 -1.08
C SER A 93 -5.59 -7.16 -0.69
N TYR A 94 -5.61 -6.11 -1.50
CA TYR A 94 -6.46 -4.95 -1.35
C TYR A 94 -7.22 -4.72 -2.68
N GLU A 95 -8.46 -4.26 -2.56
CA GLU A 95 -9.38 -4.00 -3.67
C GLU A 95 -10.03 -2.62 -3.54
N ASN A 96 -10.88 -2.27 -4.51
CA ASN A 96 -11.49 -0.94 -4.62
C ASN A 96 -10.40 0.15 -4.72
N VAL A 97 -9.47 -0.06 -5.65
CA VAL A 97 -8.38 0.88 -5.90
C VAL A 97 -8.95 2.19 -6.45
N ARG A 98 -8.62 3.28 -5.79
CA ARG A 98 -9.00 4.64 -6.18
C ARG A 98 -7.78 5.51 -6.32
N TRP A 99 -7.85 6.43 -7.27
CA TRP A 99 -6.74 7.27 -7.64
C TRP A 99 -7.11 8.74 -7.44
N GLY A 100 -6.14 9.52 -6.97
CA GLY A 100 -6.22 10.98 -6.85
C GLY A 100 -4.93 11.60 -7.35
N LYS A 101 -5.05 12.76 -8.01
CA LYS A 101 -3.90 13.53 -8.48
C LYS A 101 -3.76 14.81 -7.67
N VAL A 102 -2.55 15.13 -7.26
CA VAL A 102 -2.21 16.41 -6.63
C VAL A 102 -0.94 16.92 -7.27
N SER A 103 -1.04 17.96 -8.09
CA SER A 103 0.10 18.48 -8.85
C SER A 103 0.77 17.32 -9.64
N ASP A 104 2.07 17.10 -9.46
CA ASP A 104 2.87 16.05 -10.09
C ASP A 104 2.86 14.69 -9.34
N MET A 105 1.97 14.52 -8.36
CA MET A 105 1.90 13.35 -7.50
C MET A 105 0.62 12.56 -7.76
N TRP A 106 0.75 11.24 -7.79
CA TRP A 106 -0.38 10.32 -7.76
C TRP A 106 -0.55 9.68 -6.39
N VAL A 107 -1.79 9.54 -5.98
CA VAL A 107 -2.20 8.86 -4.75
C VAL A 107 -3.10 7.70 -5.15
N CYS A 108 -2.74 6.50 -4.68
CA CYS A 108 -3.53 5.28 -4.80
C CYS A 108 -4.03 4.89 -3.42
N CYS A 109 -5.34 4.87 -3.24
CA CYS A 109 -6.00 4.43 -2.02
C CYS A 109 -6.67 3.08 -2.29
N SER A 110 -6.47 2.13 -1.39
CA SER A 110 -7.09 0.81 -1.49
C SER A 110 -7.55 0.33 -0.12
N TYR A 111 -8.53 -0.56 -0.12
CA TYR A 111 -9.16 -1.11 1.06
C TYR A 111 -8.86 -2.60 1.14
N LEU A 112 -8.76 -3.16 2.35
CA LEU A 112 -8.65 -4.61 2.48
C LEU A 112 -9.85 -5.27 1.81
N LYS A 113 -9.61 -6.36 1.08
CA LYS A 113 -10.65 -7.12 0.37
C LYS A 113 -11.80 -7.57 1.29
N THR A 114 -11.53 -7.78 2.57
CA THR A 114 -12.53 -8.19 3.58
C THR A 114 -13.43 -7.06 4.09
N ASP A 115 -13.24 -5.81 3.65
CA ASP A 115 -14.06 -4.68 4.07
C ASP A 115 -15.22 -4.49 3.08
N SER A 116 -16.42 -4.96 3.44
CA SER A 116 -17.63 -4.87 2.61
C SER A 116 -18.25 -3.48 2.56
N ASP A 117 -17.91 -2.63 3.54
CA ASP A 117 -18.63 -1.37 3.76
C ASP A 117 -17.91 -0.19 3.13
N PHE A 118 -16.63 -0.33 2.74
CA PHE A 118 -15.75 0.63 2.04
C PHE A 118 -15.73 2.10 2.56
N GLU A 119 -16.48 2.41 3.62
CA GLU A 119 -16.44 3.60 4.45
C GLU A 119 -16.02 3.18 5.85
N PRO A 120 -14.73 3.28 6.17
CA PRO A 120 -14.30 4.45 6.93
C PRO A 120 -12.91 4.94 6.50
N LYS A 121 -12.73 6.27 6.50
CA LYS A 121 -11.44 6.98 6.24
C LYS A 121 -10.23 6.40 7.00
N ASN A 122 -10.48 5.65 8.07
CA ASN A 122 -9.49 5.12 9.00
C ASN A 122 -8.90 3.75 8.61
N ARG A 123 -9.35 3.11 7.51
CA ARG A 123 -8.96 1.73 7.15
C ARG A 123 -8.18 1.55 5.85
N LYS A 124 -7.90 2.64 5.14
CA LYS A 124 -7.20 2.58 3.84
C LYS A 124 -5.70 2.37 3.99
N VAL A 125 -5.12 1.72 2.98
CA VAL A 125 -3.71 1.84 2.65
C VAL A 125 -3.57 2.89 1.57
N ILE A 126 -2.61 3.79 1.75
CA ILE A 126 -2.35 4.92 0.85
C ILE A 126 -0.96 4.75 0.27
N PHE A 127 -0.89 4.71 -1.05
CA PHE A 127 0.32 4.68 -1.84
C PHE A 127 0.50 6.04 -2.52
N LYS A 128 1.64 6.67 -2.29
CA LYS A 128 1.99 7.99 -2.80
C LYS A 128 3.18 7.89 -3.75
N PHE A 129 2.94 8.22 -5.01
CA PHE A 129 3.94 8.19 -6.07
C PHE A 129 4.51 9.60 -6.27
N ILE A 130 5.81 9.75 -6.02
CA ILE A 130 6.52 11.03 -6.09
C ILE A 130 7.60 10.92 -7.16
N LYS A 131 7.73 11.94 -8.02
CA LYS A 131 8.84 12.04 -8.96
C LYS A 131 10.17 12.22 -8.23
N ASP A 132 11.15 11.40 -8.56
CA ASP A 132 12.53 11.40 -8.06
C ASP A 132 13.47 11.16 -9.25
N GLY A 133 14.17 12.21 -9.69
CA GLY A 133 15.18 12.12 -10.76
C GLY A 133 14.68 11.48 -12.07
N GLY A 134 13.44 11.80 -12.50
CA GLY A 134 12.82 11.24 -13.71
C GLY A 134 12.12 9.89 -13.53
N ASN A 135 12.24 9.27 -12.36
CA ASN A 135 11.52 8.04 -11.98
C ASN A 135 10.48 8.33 -10.90
N PHE A 136 9.61 7.37 -10.59
CA PHE A 136 8.73 7.46 -9.42
C PHE A 136 9.27 6.62 -8.26
N VAL A 137 9.22 7.19 -7.06
CA VAL A 137 9.32 6.44 -5.80
C VAL A 137 7.95 6.32 -5.17
N LEU A 138 7.71 5.18 -4.52
CA LEU A 138 6.48 4.89 -3.80
C LEU A 138 6.71 5.06 -2.30
N ARG A 139 5.90 5.88 -1.63
CA ARG A 139 5.76 5.86 -0.17
C ARG A 139 4.42 5.24 0.19
N GLN A 140 4.38 4.54 1.30
CA GLN A 140 3.17 3.92 1.83
C GLN A 140 2.78 4.57 3.14
N TYR A 141 1.49 4.71 3.38
CA TYR A 141 0.92 5.00 4.68
C TYR A 141 -0.22 4.04 4.97
N VAL A 142 -0.22 3.45 6.16
CA VAL A 142 -1.28 2.54 6.61
C VAL A 142 -2.07 3.23 7.70
N VAL A 143 -3.30 3.68 7.38
CA VAL A 143 -4.08 4.54 8.27
C VAL A 143 -4.35 3.90 9.65
N PRO A 144 -4.76 2.62 9.75
CA PRO A 144 -4.94 1.97 11.05
C PRO A 144 -3.69 1.91 11.92
N MET A 145 -2.51 1.93 11.30
CA MET A 145 -1.23 1.81 12.00
C MET A 145 -0.63 3.17 12.35
N GLY A 146 -1.14 4.27 11.80
CA GLY A 146 -0.53 5.58 11.97
C GLY A 146 0.89 5.67 11.39
N ALA A 147 1.24 4.80 10.44
CA ALA A 147 2.64 4.50 10.09
C ALA A 147 2.94 4.68 8.60
N GLU A 148 4.07 5.31 8.32
CA GLU A 148 4.62 5.54 6.98
C GLU A 148 5.79 4.60 6.71
N ALA A 149 5.93 4.18 5.45
CA ALA A 149 7.04 3.39 4.97
C ALA A 149 7.53 3.82 3.57
N GLY A 150 8.75 3.40 3.24
CA GLY A 150 9.44 3.71 1.99
C GLY A 150 10.45 4.85 2.11
N PRO A 151 11.08 5.26 1.00
CA PRO A 151 10.66 5.02 -0.37
C PRO A 151 10.94 3.60 -0.91
N PHE A 152 10.05 3.12 -1.76
CA PHE A 152 10.20 1.91 -2.56
C PHE A 152 10.43 2.28 -4.02
N LYS A 153 11.26 1.50 -4.70
CA LYS A 153 11.61 1.73 -6.11
C LYS A 153 10.95 0.68 -6.98
N LYS A 154 10.45 1.10 -8.15
CA LYS A 154 9.94 0.18 -9.15
C LYS A 154 11.05 -0.81 -9.54
N GLY A 155 10.73 -2.08 -9.61
CA GLY A 155 11.64 -3.14 -10.00
C GLY A 155 10.94 -4.16 -10.87
N LYS A 156 11.56 -5.34 -11.02
CA LYS A 156 10.93 -6.46 -11.73
C LYS A 156 9.65 -6.92 -11.03
N ASN A 157 8.77 -7.57 -11.79
CA ASN A 157 7.62 -8.27 -11.24
C ASN A 157 8.08 -9.48 -10.42
N VAL A 158 7.23 -9.88 -9.46
CA VAL A 158 7.41 -11.14 -8.74
C VAL A 158 7.30 -12.33 -9.68
N GLU A 159 8.08 -13.37 -9.43
CA GLU A 159 7.94 -14.67 -10.08
C GLU A 159 7.12 -15.60 -9.20
N LYS A 160 6.09 -16.20 -9.79
CA LYS A 160 5.30 -17.25 -9.14
C LYS A 160 6.05 -18.58 -9.26
N ILE A 161 6.26 -19.25 -8.14
CA ILE A 161 6.78 -20.62 -8.07
C ILE A 161 5.67 -21.50 -7.49
N GLU A 162 5.32 -22.57 -8.21
CA GLU A 162 4.37 -23.57 -7.74
C GLU A 162 5.14 -24.74 -7.12
N GLU A 163 5.01 -24.94 -5.81
CA GLU A 163 5.65 -26.05 -5.09
C GLU A 163 4.58 -26.89 -4.38
N GLY A 164 4.18 -27.98 -5.03
CA GLY A 164 3.15 -28.87 -4.51
C GLY A 164 1.80 -28.17 -4.45
N VAL A 165 1.27 -27.97 -3.24
CA VAL A 165 -0.03 -27.33 -2.99
C VAL A 165 0.09 -25.85 -2.64
N GLU A 166 1.30 -25.32 -2.49
CA GLU A 166 1.55 -23.94 -2.10
C GLU A 166 2.14 -23.12 -3.26
N ASP A 167 1.56 -21.94 -3.49
CA ASP A 167 2.12 -20.94 -4.38
C ASP A 167 3.06 -20.02 -3.60
N TRP A 168 4.26 -19.82 -4.12
CA TRP A 168 5.27 -18.90 -3.61
C TRP A 168 5.55 -17.79 -4.60
N TYR A 169 6.01 -16.66 -4.09
CA TYR A 169 6.37 -15.49 -4.88
C TYR A 169 7.79 -15.07 -4.53
N VAL A 170 8.66 -14.90 -5.53
CA VAL A 170 10.06 -14.52 -5.31
C VAL A 170 10.44 -13.31 -6.15
N TYR A 171 11.49 -12.61 -5.73
CA TYR A 171 12.15 -11.63 -6.60
C TYR A 171 12.88 -12.33 -7.73
N ASP A 172 13.83 -13.22 -7.45
CA ASP A 172 14.53 -14.08 -8.40
C ASP A 172 14.75 -15.46 -7.74
N ASN A 173 15.12 -16.48 -8.53
CA ASN A 173 15.57 -17.74 -7.97
C ASN A 173 16.74 -17.53 -6.98
N GLY A 174 16.65 -18.12 -5.79
CA GLY A 174 17.61 -17.93 -4.70
C GLY A 174 17.29 -16.78 -3.74
N HIS A 175 16.26 -15.96 -4.00
CA HIS A 175 15.74 -15.01 -3.02
C HIS A 175 14.73 -15.64 -2.05
N PRO A 176 14.49 -15.02 -0.89
CA PRO A 176 13.46 -15.48 0.04
C PRO A 176 12.07 -15.60 -0.60
N LYS A 177 11.37 -16.68 -0.27
CA LYS A 177 10.01 -16.97 -0.75
C LYS A 177 8.98 -16.18 0.04
N MET A 178 8.20 -15.36 -0.64
CA MET A 178 7.07 -14.64 -0.09
C MET A 178 5.79 -15.47 -0.25
N LYS A 179 4.92 -15.39 0.74
CA LYS A 179 3.71 -16.21 0.78
C LYS A 179 2.69 -15.73 -0.24
N LYS A 180 1.77 -16.62 -0.62
CA LYS A 180 0.57 -16.24 -1.36
C LYS A 180 -0.25 -15.19 -0.61
N PRO A 181 -0.75 -14.14 -1.29
CA PRO A 181 -1.66 -13.17 -0.71
C PRO A 181 -2.92 -13.83 -0.17
N ILE A 182 -3.33 -13.43 1.03
CA ILE A 182 -4.59 -13.90 1.63
C ILE A 182 -5.75 -13.26 0.86
N THR A 183 -6.63 -14.08 0.28
CA THR A 183 -7.76 -13.64 -0.57
C THR A 183 -9.09 -13.52 0.19
N ARG A 184 -9.06 -13.44 1.53
CA ARG A 184 -10.26 -13.54 2.39
C ARG A 184 -11.41 -12.64 1.93
#